data_AF-A0A931RQA8-F1
#
_entry.id   AF-A0A931RQA8-F1
#
_cell.length_a   1.000
_cell.length_b   1.000
_cell.length_c   1.000
_cell.angle_alpha   90.00
_cell.angle_beta   90.00
_cell.angle_gamma   90.00
#
_symmetry.space_group_name_H-M   'P 1'
#
loop_
_entity.id
_entity.type
_entity.pdbx_description
1 polymer ?
#
loop_
_entity_poly.entity_id
_entity_poly.type
_entity_poly.pdbx_seq_one_letter_code
_entity_poly.pdbx_strand_id
1 'polypeptide(L)'
;MAGEVTRTLHYWIEQPTKPAIIYDGRTNTRLIFLLRALMEKGWFSAIYTSEEYASSSVKGGGNALVIGYYSERFEDALYEKAGRAIYINQFERVKPGQVRDGYFPDVVFADPDLILPMLYLALRERLDGVRATIHDLVKEFELCDATGKGVAHLVHTYKNMVRDRRCRRFFTISGAMTVAQMSLVICDMIDLEFTHSITATGALMAHGLVHSAGLKHYKYDPRLNDRVLAEHKLNRVTDTIEPEENFDHIEKILNRVFEEINPAEVSSPRLINEMVGKRLREEYPHDRGILRSAFEKRVPVFVPALIDSEISNDLIVHNERRLRKGIPRIVTDYEVDTKYRMQMKLEAEKIGIFTVGGGVPRNNDQNDAPLIEIMNERLGLEMPVKQFIYGGRIAPDALHFGGLGGCSYQEGGSWRKMDLVNGIFSEVRSDATIVWPICVKFTMEERETA
;
A
#
# COMPACT_ATOMS: atom_id res chain seq x y z
N MET A 1 6.29 -12.12 3.51
CA MET A 1 5.52 -13.35 3.77
C MET A 1 5.42 -14.25 2.55
N ALA A 2 4.74 -13.86 1.46
CA ALA A 2 4.51 -14.73 0.29
C ALA A 2 5.79 -15.31 -0.33
N GLY A 3 6.85 -14.50 -0.52
CA GLY A 3 8.12 -15.00 -1.08
C GLY A 3 8.85 -16.01 -0.18
N GLU A 4 8.71 -15.90 1.14
CA GLU A 4 9.26 -16.88 2.09
C GLU A 4 8.48 -18.21 2.00
N VAL A 5 7.15 -18.12 1.93
CA VAL A 5 6.27 -19.28 1.69
C VAL A 5 6.58 -19.96 0.36
N THR A 6 6.75 -19.21 -0.74
CA THR A 6 7.16 -19.78 -2.04
C THR A 6 8.48 -20.53 -1.92
N ARG A 7 9.47 -19.97 -1.22
CA ARG A 7 10.78 -20.60 -1.01
C ARG A 7 10.66 -21.89 -0.19
N THR A 8 9.87 -21.88 0.87
CA THR A 8 9.63 -23.08 1.69
C THR A 8 8.91 -24.16 0.89
N LEU A 9 7.87 -23.79 0.13
CA LEU A 9 7.14 -24.71 -0.73
C LEU A 9 8.04 -25.31 -1.82
N HIS A 10 8.87 -24.50 -2.48
CA HIS A 10 9.85 -24.98 -3.45
C HIS A 10 10.73 -26.07 -2.83
N TYR A 11 11.31 -25.80 -1.66
CA TYR A 11 12.15 -26.76 -0.95
C TYR A 11 11.38 -28.06 -0.61
N TRP A 12 10.13 -27.96 -0.15
CA TRP A 12 9.29 -29.14 0.14
C TRP A 12 8.98 -29.94 -1.12
N ILE A 13 8.68 -29.26 -2.23
CA ILE A 13 8.34 -29.89 -3.51
C ILE A 13 9.56 -30.62 -4.09
N GLU A 14 10.79 -30.17 -3.84
CA GLU A 14 11.99 -30.87 -4.28
C GLU A 14 12.30 -32.14 -3.48
N GLN A 15 11.72 -32.31 -2.28
CA GLN A 15 11.95 -33.51 -1.48
C GLN A 15 11.26 -34.75 -2.07
N PRO A 16 11.73 -35.97 -1.74
CA PRO A 16 11.04 -37.21 -2.11
C PRO A 16 9.62 -37.29 -1.55
N THR A 17 9.43 -36.83 -0.31
CA THR A 17 8.12 -36.78 0.35
C THR A 17 7.42 -35.47 0.01
N LYS A 18 6.46 -35.52 -0.92
CA LYS A 18 5.69 -34.33 -1.34
C LYS A 18 4.74 -33.87 -0.22
N PRO A 19 4.53 -32.55 -0.08
CA PRO A 19 3.55 -32.03 0.86
C PRO A 19 2.11 -32.36 0.44
N ALA A 20 1.19 -32.40 1.40
CA ALA A 20 -0.24 -32.51 1.15
C ALA A 20 -0.91 -31.12 1.12
N ILE A 21 -2.01 -30.99 0.39
CA ILE A 21 -2.89 -29.81 0.42
C ILE A 21 -4.10 -30.14 1.30
N ILE A 22 -4.47 -29.20 2.17
CA ILE A 22 -5.69 -29.28 2.97
C ILE A 22 -6.58 -28.09 2.61
N TYR A 23 -7.77 -28.36 2.10
CA TYR A 23 -8.69 -27.35 1.57
C TYR A 23 -10.15 -27.78 1.74
N ASP A 24 -10.89 -27.06 2.60
CA ASP A 24 -12.33 -27.26 2.81
C ASP A 24 -13.20 -26.32 1.96
N GLY A 25 -12.61 -25.62 1.00
CA GLY A 25 -13.33 -24.68 0.17
C GLY A 25 -14.17 -25.34 -0.93
N ARG A 26 -14.79 -24.49 -1.76
CA ARG A 26 -15.75 -24.93 -2.77
C ARG A 26 -15.07 -25.75 -3.88
N THR A 27 -15.76 -26.78 -4.36
CA THR A 27 -15.24 -27.71 -5.38
C THR A 27 -15.45 -27.25 -6.83
N ASN A 28 -16.06 -26.07 -7.03
CA ASN A 28 -16.39 -25.52 -8.36
C ASN A 28 -15.86 -24.09 -8.56
N THR A 29 -14.75 -23.73 -7.92
CA THR A 29 -14.09 -22.42 -8.06
C THR A 29 -12.78 -22.54 -8.83
N ARG A 30 -12.24 -21.43 -9.33
CA ARG A 30 -10.91 -21.41 -9.95
C ARG A 30 -9.82 -21.92 -9.00
N LEU A 31 -9.97 -21.66 -7.71
CA LEU A 31 -9.00 -22.05 -6.70
C LEU A 31 -8.76 -23.57 -6.68
N ILE A 32 -9.81 -24.39 -6.66
CA ILE A 32 -9.63 -25.86 -6.67
C ILE A 32 -9.03 -26.37 -7.99
N PHE A 33 -9.32 -25.73 -9.13
CA PHE A 33 -8.67 -26.08 -10.39
C PHE A 33 -7.18 -25.77 -10.38
N LEU A 34 -6.79 -24.64 -9.76
CA LEU A 34 -5.39 -24.30 -9.54
C LEU A 34 -4.71 -25.34 -8.64
N LEU A 35 -5.34 -25.74 -7.54
CA LEU A 35 -4.81 -26.79 -6.65
C LEU A 35 -4.65 -28.14 -7.36
N ARG A 36 -5.59 -28.51 -8.22
CA ARG A 36 -5.49 -29.71 -9.07
C ARG A 36 -4.33 -29.60 -10.07
N ALA A 37 -4.10 -28.43 -10.66
CA ALA A 37 -2.94 -28.21 -11.52
C ALA A 37 -1.61 -28.38 -10.76
N LEU A 38 -1.53 -27.96 -9.50
CA LEU A 38 -0.35 -28.22 -8.64
C LEU A 38 -0.15 -29.73 -8.41
N MET A 39 -1.25 -30.48 -8.21
CA MET A 39 -1.24 -31.94 -8.07
C MET A 39 -0.80 -32.66 -9.34
N GLU A 40 -1.32 -32.26 -10.50
CA GLU A 40 -1.00 -32.85 -11.81
C GLU A 40 0.48 -32.69 -12.16
N LYS A 41 1.11 -31.61 -11.68
CA LYS A 41 2.56 -31.39 -11.79
C LYS A 41 3.40 -32.26 -10.85
N GLY A 42 2.77 -33.05 -9.97
CA GLY A 42 3.45 -33.88 -8.98
C GLY A 42 4.11 -33.09 -7.85
N TRP A 43 3.70 -31.82 -7.65
CA TRP A 43 4.26 -30.98 -6.60
C TRP A 43 3.70 -31.31 -5.22
N PHE A 44 2.47 -31.83 -5.17
CA PHE A 44 1.79 -32.23 -3.95
C PHE A 44 1.33 -33.69 -4.04
N SER A 45 1.18 -34.36 -2.89
CA SER A 45 0.84 -35.79 -2.83
C SER A 45 -0.66 -36.07 -2.89
N ALA A 46 -1.48 -35.16 -2.36
CA ALA A 46 -2.93 -35.28 -2.30
C ALA A 46 -3.57 -33.93 -1.93
N ILE A 47 -4.88 -33.80 -2.21
CA ILE A 47 -5.76 -32.76 -1.66
C ILE A 47 -6.74 -33.46 -0.73
N TYR A 48 -6.81 -33.01 0.53
CA TYR A 48 -7.75 -33.51 1.53
C TYR A 48 -8.67 -32.37 2.01
N THR A 49 -9.88 -32.73 2.40
CA THR A 49 -10.63 -31.94 3.39
C THR A 49 -9.99 -32.12 4.78
N SER A 50 -10.27 -31.23 5.72
CA SER A 50 -9.77 -31.33 7.10
C SER A 50 -10.24 -32.63 7.77
N GLU A 51 -11.46 -33.09 7.48
CA GLU A 51 -12.01 -34.35 7.99
C GLU A 51 -11.27 -35.57 7.43
N GLU A 52 -11.04 -35.61 6.11
CA GLU A 52 -10.28 -36.65 5.45
C GLU A 52 -8.84 -36.68 5.95
N TYR A 53 -8.23 -35.50 6.11
CA TYR A 53 -6.86 -35.39 6.62
C TYR A 53 -6.77 -35.91 8.05
N ALA A 54 -7.71 -35.54 8.93
CA ALA A 54 -7.76 -36.03 10.31
C ALA A 54 -7.88 -37.56 10.37
N SER A 55 -8.78 -38.12 9.55
CA SER A 55 -9.09 -39.56 9.51
C SER A 55 -8.03 -40.39 8.78
N SER A 56 -7.17 -39.78 7.97
CA SER A 56 -6.19 -40.50 7.15
C SER A 56 -5.14 -41.24 8.00
N SER A 57 -4.54 -42.31 7.46
CA SER A 57 -3.41 -43.00 8.10
C SER A 57 -2.06 -42.30 7.86
N VAL A 58 -2.06 -41.07 7.30
CA VAL A 58 -0.85 -40.28 7.05
C VAL A 58 -0.13 -40.03 8.36
N LYS A 59 0.92 -40.79 8.64
CA LYS A 59 1.73 -40.67 9.86
C LYS A 59 2.67 -39.47 9.74
N GLY A 60 2.42 -38.41 10.51
CA GLY A 60 3.42 -37.61 11.25
C GLY A 60 4.67 -37.04 10.57
N GLY A 61 4.90 -37.19 9.27
CA GLY A 61 6.20 -36.89 8.64
C GLY A 61 6.14 -36.09 7.34
N GLY A 62 4.95 -35.88 6.77
CA GLY A 62 4.77 -35.01 5.60
C GLY A 62 4.48 -33.56 6.00
N ASN A 63 4.94 -32.62 5.19
CA ASN A 63 4.56 -31.21 5.35
C ASN A 63 3.16 -30.96 4.75
N ALA A 64 2.49 -29.90 5.18
CA ALA A 64 1.13 -29.59 4.71
C ALA A 64 0.95 -28.12 4.33
N LEU A 65 0.14 -27.87 3.31
CA LEU A 65 -0.34 -26.55 2.92
C LEU A 65 -1.84 -26.46 3.24
N VAL A 66 -2.19 -25.69 4.26
CA VAL A 66 -3.57 -25.48 4.75
C VAL A 66 -4.11 -24.19 4.15
N ILE A 67 -5.24 -24.27 3.45
CA ILE A 67 -5.75 -23.18 2.62
C ILE A 67 -7.19 -22.85 2.97
N GLY A 68 -7.45 -21.57 3.19
CA GLY A 68 -8.76 -21.01 3.43
C GLY A 68 -9.29 -21.33 4.83
N TYR A 69 -10.61 -21.42 4.92
CA TYR A 69 -11.29 -21.80 6.15
C TYR A 69 -11.17 -23.30 6.38
N TYR A 70 -11.08 -23.71 7.64
CA TYR A 70 -11.11 -25.11 8.06
C TYR A 70 -11.93 -25.27 9.34
N SER A 71 -12.50 -26.45 9.60
CA SER A 71 -13.32 -26.66 10.80
C SER A 71 -12.45 -26.71 12.07
N GLU A 72 -12.88 -26.03 13.15
CA GLU A 72 -12.28 -26.17 14.49
C GLU A 72 -12.33 -27.62 15.00
N ARG A 73 -13.33 -28.40 14.58
CA ARG A 73 -13.47 -29.81 14.97
C ARG A 73 -12.25 -30.67 14.65
N PHE A 74 -11.48 -30.29 13.63
CA PHE A 74 -10.34 -31.06 13.12
C PHE A 74 -9.01 -30.33 13.29
N GLU A 75 -8.97 -29.23 14.06
CA GLU A 75 -7.77 -28.39 14.13
C GLU A 75 -6.57 -29.07 14.77
N ASP A 76 -6.78 -29.93 15.76
CA ASP A 76 -5.72 -30.72 16.39
C ASP A 76 -4.95 -31.56 15.35
N ALA A 77 -5.67 -32.13 14.37
CA ALA A 77 -5.04 -32.87 13.30
C ALA A 77 -4.22 -31.95 12.39
N LEU A 78 -4.72 -30.73 12.09
CA LEU A 78 -4.00 -29.76 11.27
C LEU A 78 -2.74 -29.22 11.99
N TYR A 79 -2.79 -29.08 13.31
CA TYR A 79 -1.71 -28.54 14.11
C TYR A 79 -0.63 -29.56 14.47
N GLU A 80 -1.02 -30.82 14.74
CA GLU A 80 -0.11 -31.81 15.32
C GLU A 80 0.27 -32.96 14.38
N LYS A 81 -0.50 -33.22 13.31
CA LYS A 81 -0.22 -34.36 12.41
C LYS A 81 0.83 -34.04 11.35
N ALA A 82 0.87 -32.79 10.88
CA ALA A 82 1.87 -32.35 9.90
C ALA A 82 3.22 -32.10 10.60
N GLY A 83 4.32 -32.50 9.96
CA GLY A 83 5.65 -32.19 10.48
C GLY A 83 5.94 -30.68 10.50
N ARG A 84 5.47 -29.98 9.47
CA ARG A 84 5.42 -28.52 9.35
C ARG A 84 4.26 -28.12 8.45
N ALA A 85 3.53 -27.08 8.82
CA ALA A 85 2.37 -26.61 8.06
C ALA A 85 2.50 -25.14 7.67
N ILE A 86 2.15 -24.83 6.41
CA ILE A 86 1.94 -23.48 5.93
C ILE A 86 0.45 -23.17 5.93
N TYR A 87 0.05 -22.00 6.43
CA TYR A 87 -1.35 -21.55 6.47
C TYR A 87 -1.55 -20.36 5.53
N ILE A 88 -2.54 -20.44 4.64
CA ILE A 88 -2.94 -19.33 3.77
C ILE A 88 -4.43 -19.08 3.95
N ASN A 89 -4.79 -18.03 4.67
CA ASN A 89 -6.19 -17.68 4.93
C ASN A 89 -6.34 -16.23 5.37
N GLN A 90 -7.54 -15.65 5.20
CA GLN A 90 -7.85 -14.28 5.60
C GLN A 90 -8.44 -14.16 7.03
N PHE A 91 -8.40 -15.24 7.80
CA PHE A 91 -9.15 -15.37 9.06
C PHE A 91 -8.24 -15.33 10.29
N GLU A 92 -6.96 -15.03 10.11
CA GLU A 92 -5.95 -15.05 11.17
C GLU A 92 -5.81 -16.41 11.88
N ARG A 93 -6.17 -17.50 11.18
CA ARG A 93 -6.16 -18.86 11.74
C ARG A 93 -4.85 -19.57 11.44
N VAL A 94 -4.20 -20.07 12.48
CA VAL A 94 -2.90 -20.74 12.44
C VAL A 94 -2.73 -21.58 13.70
N LYS A 95 -1.79 -22.53 13.71
CA LYS A 95 -1.32 -23.19 14.93
C LYS A 95 -0.96 -22.16 16.02
N PRO A 96 -1.49 -22.29 17.25
CA PRO A 96 -1.14 -21.41 18.36
C PRO A 96 0.38 -21.32 18.58
N GLY A 97 0.89 -20.09 18.72
CA GLY A 97 2.32 -19.81 18.94
C GLY A 97 3.22 -19.86 17.69
N GLN A 98 2.68 -20.19 16.50
CA GLN A 98 3.42 -20.16 15.23
C GLN A 98 3.72 -18.73 14.76
N VAL A 99 2.84 -17.79 15.07
CA VAL A 99 3.00 -16.36 14.77
C VAL A 99 3.43 -15.62 16.03
N ARG A 100 4.31 -14.62 15.87
CA ARG A 100 4.74 -13.71 16.94
C ARG A 100 4.83 -12.30 16.39
N ASP A 101 4.23 -11.31 17.05
CA ASP A 101 4.29 -9.86 16.80
C ASP A 101 5.02 -9.44 15.51
N GLY A 102 4.30 -9.43 14.38
CA GLY A 102 4.81 -8.95 13.09
C GLY A 102 5.65 -9.97 12.29
N TYR A 103 5.97 -11.13 12.85
CA TYR A 103 6.65 -12.23 12.16
C TYR A 103 5.72 -13.44 11.97
N PHE A 104 5.48 -13.76 10.70
CA PHE A 104 4.51 -14.75 10.25
C PHE A 104 5.22 -15.87 9.44
N PRO A 105 6.07 -16.68 10.07
CA PRO A 105 6.74 -17.77 9.38
C PRO A 105 5.71 -18.81 8.95
N ASP A 106 5.77 -19.22 7.69
CA ASP A 106 4.85 -20.20 7.11
C ASP A 106 3.37 -19.78 7.16
N VAL A 107 3.09 -18.49 7.23
CA VAL A 107 1.71 -18.00 7.24
C VAL A 107 1.56 -16.84 6.29
N VAL A 108 0.44 -16.82 5.57
CA VAL A 108 0.00 -15.67 4.79
C VAL A 108 -1.43 -15.35 5.16
N PHE A 109 -1.62 -14.25 5.90
CA PHE A 109 -2.94 -13.77 6.27
C PHE A 109 -3.59 -12.95 5.17
N ALA A 110 -3.97 -13.62 4.09
CA ALA A 110 -4.65 -13.02 2.94
C ALA A 110 -5.58 -14.02 2.25
N ASP A 111 -6.46 -13.47 1.40
CA ASP A 111 -7.37 -14.27 0.59
C ASP A 111 -6.59 -15.25 -0.31
N PRO A 112 -6.87 -16.57 -0.25
CA PRO A 112 -6.26 -17.54 -1.15
C PRO A 112 -6.43 -17.22 -2.64
N ASP A 113 -7.54 -16.58 -3.05
CA ASP A 113 -7.76 -16.15 -4.44
C ASP A 113 -6.76 -15.05 -4.89
N LEU A 114 -6.11 -14.38 -3.93
CA LEU A 114 -5.02 -13.45 -4.18
C LEU A 114 -3.65 -14.16 -4.16
N ILE A 115 -3.43 -15.02 -3.16
CA ILE A 115 -2.09 -15.56 -2.91
C ILE A 115 -1.75 -16.75 -3.81
N LEU A 116 -2.68 -17.66 -4.06
CA LEU A 116 -2.36 -18.88 -4.80
C LEU A 116 -1.97 -18.64 -6.26
N PRO A 117 -2.61 -17.73 -7.02
CA PRO A 117 -2.14 -17.40 -8.37
C PRO A 117 -0.67 -16.96 -8.39
N MET A 118 -0.26 -16.11 -7.45
CA MET A 118 1.12 -15.66 -7.31
C MET A 118 2.06 -16.83 -6.96
N LEU A 119 1.66 -17.68 -6.01
CA LEU A 119 2.46 -18.86 -5.63
C LEU A 119 2.61 -19.83 -6.79
N TYR A 120 1.54 -20.11 -7.52
CA TYR A 120 1.55 -20.99 -8.68
C TYR A 120 2.54 -20.51 -9.74
N LEU A 121 2.45 -19.23 -10.14
CA LEU A 121 3.33 -18.67 -11.16
C LEU A 121 4.79 -18.63 -10.69
N ALA A 122 5.03 -18.28 -9.43
CA ALA A 122 6.38 -18.26 -8.87
C ALA A 122 7.00 -19.66 -8.74
N LEU A 123 6.21 -20.68 -8.39
CA LEU A 123 6.66 -22.08 -8.38
C LEU A 123 6.90 -22.59 -9.80
N ARG A 124 6.04 -22.25 -10.76
CA ARG A 124 6.21 -22.60 -12.18
C ARG A 124 7.50 -22.03 -12.75
N GLU A 125 7.83 -20.79 -12.42
CA GLU A 125 9.10 -20.19 -12.83
C GLU A 125 10.30 -20.93 -12.23
N ARG A 126 10.25 -21.26 -10.93
CA ARG A 126 11.37 -21.90 -10.23
C ARG A 126 11.57 -23.37 -10.58
N LEU A 127 10.48 -24.13 -10.69
CA LEU A 127 10.52 -25.59 -10.88
C LEU A 127 10.50 -25.99 -12.36
N ASP A 128 9.74 -25.27 -13.19
CA ASP A 128 9.60 -25.58 -14.61
C ASP A 128 10.44 -24.66 -15.52
N GLY A 129 11.08 -23.62 -14.97
CA GLY A 129 11.85 -22.63 -15.73
C GLY A 129 11.02 -21.68 -16.59
N VAL A 130 9.68 -21.67 -16.43
CA VAL A 130 8.76 -20.87 -17.25
C VAL A 130 8.41 -19.58 -16.54
N ARG A 131 9.13 -18.50 -16.88
CA ARG A 131 8.90 -17.16 -16.35
C ARG A 131 7.50 -16.65 -16.71
N ALA A 132 6.82 -16.07 -15.72
CA ALA A 132 5.51 -15.43 -15.92
C ALA A 132 5.66 -13.91 -16.08
N THR A 133 4.77 -13.32 -16.86
CA THR A 133 4.63 -11.86 -16.99
C THR A 133 3.60 -11.31 -16.00
N ILE A 134 3.55 -9.98 -15.84
CA ILE A 134 2.48 -9.37 -15.04
C ILE A 134 1.10 -9.57 -15.68
N HIS A 135 1.04 -9.68 -17.02
CA HIS A 135 -0.20 -9.98 -17.73
C HIS A 135 -0.69 -11.40 -17.45
N ASP A 136 0.21 -12.37 -17.32
CA ASP A 136 -0.16 -13.73 -16.91
C ASP A 136 -0.76 -13.74 -15.51
N LEU A 137 -0.17 -12.98 -14.57
CA LEU A 137 -0.71 -12.86 -13.22
C LEU A 137 -2.10 -12.23 -13.21
N VAL A 138 -2.31 -11.13 -13.96
CA VAL A 138 -3.62 -10.49 -14.04
C VAL A 138 -4.66 -11.41 -14.69
N LYS A 139 -4.29 -12.20 -15.71
CA LYS A 139 -5.17 -13.22 -16.29
C LYS A 139 -5.57 -14.28 -15.27
N GLU A 140 -4.63 -14.74 -14.43
CA GLU A 140 -4.98 -15.69 -13.37
C GLU A 140 -5.97 -15.06 -12.37
N PHE A 141 -5.81 -13.78 -12.03
CA PHE A 141 -6.76 -13.05 -11.19
C PHE A 141 -8.13 -12.84 -11.83
N GLU A 142 -8.22 -12.63 -13.14
CA GLU A 142 -9.49 -12.52 -13.87
C GLU A 142 -10.32 -13.81 -13.79
N LEU A 143 -9.64 -14.96 -13.69
CA LEU A 143 -10.26 -16.27 -13.56
C LEU A 143 -10.67 -16.59 -12.12
N CYS A 144 -10.09 -15.93 -11.12
CA CYS A 144 -10.42 -16.11 -9.71
C CYS A 144 -11.78 -15.52 -9.34
N ASP A 145 -12.25 -15.89 -8.15
CA ASP A 145 -13.40 -15.26 -7.52
C ASP A 145 -12.94 -14.12 -6.57
N ALA A 146 -13.90 -13.53 -5.84
CA ALA A 146 -13.67 -12.64 -4.71
C ALA A 146 -12.54 -11.59 -4.91
N THR A 147 -11.50 -11.62 -4.09
CA THR A 147 -10.42 -10.63 -4.08
C THR A 147 -9.59 -10.67 -5.36
N GLY A 148 -9.32 -11.86 -5.92
CA GLY A 148 -8.57 -11.99 -7.18
C GLY A 148 -9.26 -11.22 -8.31
N LYS A 149 -10.56 -11.46 -8.50
CA LYS A 149 -11.36 -10.73 -9.50
C LYS A 149 -11.40 -9.22 -9.23
N GLY A 150 -11.50 -8.83 -7.96
CA GLY A 150 -11.43 -7.44 -7.53
C GLY A 150 -10.12 -6.76 -7.91
N VAL A 151 -8.98 -7.44 -7.73
CA VAL A 151 -7.66 -6.96 -8.14
C VAL A 151 -7.57 -6.81 -9.64
N ALA A 152 -8.02 -7.79 -10.43
CA ALA A 152 -8.04 -7.67 -11.88
C ALA A 152 -8.86 -6.46 -12.35
N HIS A 153 -10.05 -6.25 -11.76
CA HIS A 153 -10.87 -5.08 -12.05
C HIS A 153 -10.14 -3.79 -11.70
N LEU A 154 -9.52 -3.70 -10.50
CA LEU A 154 -8.76 -2.53 -10.06
C LEU A 154 -7.61 -2.19 -11.01
N VAL A 155 -6.85 -3.19 -11.45
CA VAL A 155 -5.76 -3.03 -12.40
C VAL A 155 -6.26 -2.40 -13.70
N HIS A 156 -7.37 -2.90 -14.25
CA HIS A 156 -7.96 -2.35 -15.47
C HIS A 156 -8.53 -0.94 -15.27
N THR A 157 -9.20 -0.67 -14.15
CA THR A 157 -9.68 0.68 -13.81
C THR A 157 -8.53 1.67 -13.70
N TYR A 158 -7.46 1.30 -12.99
CA TYR A 158 -6.27 2.13 -12.84
C TYR A 158 -5.59 2.40 -14.18
N LYS A 159 -5.39 1.38 -15.01
CA LYS A 159 -4.88 1.53 -16.38
C LYS A 159 -5.73 2.49 -17.19
N ASN A 160 -7.06 2.32 -17.19
CA ASN A 160 -7.96 3.18 -17.96
C ASN A 160 -7.89 4.64 -17.52
N MET A 161 -7.82 4.88 -16.21
CA MET A 161 -7.62 6.21 -15.63
C MET A 161 -6.29 6.84 -16.06
N VAL A 162 -5.20 6.07 -16.05
CA VAL A 162 -3.87 6.54 -16.46
C VAL A 162 -3.80 6.81 -17.98
N ARG A 163 -4.49 6.00 -18.79
CA ARG A 163 -4.52 6.17 -20.26
C ARG A 163 -5.42 7.31 -20.73
N ASP A 164 -6.43 7.72 -19.96
CA ASP A 164 -7.27 8.86 -20.32
C ASP A 164 -6.48 10.17 -20.19
N ARG A 165 -6.01 10.71 -21.32
CA ARG A 165 -5.24 11.96 -21.40
C ARG A 165 -6.03 13.19 -20.94
N ARG A 166 -7.35 13.11 -20.88
CA ARG A 166 -8.24 14.18 -20.39
C ARG A 166 -8.45 14.12 -18.87
N CYS A 167 -8.00 13.04 -18.24
CA CYS A 167 -8.12 12.82 -16.81
C CYS A 167 -6.91 13.37 -16.05
N ARG A 168 -7.13 14.36 -15.18
CA ARG A 168 -6.14 14.72 -14.15
C ARG A 168 -6.28 13.75 -12.97
N ARG A 169 -5.16 13.33 -12.41
CA ARG A 169 -5.04 12.13 -11.55
C ARG A 169 -4.50 12.54 -10.19
N PHE A 170 -5.25 12.23 -9.15
CA PHE A 170 -4.95 12.57 -7.76
C PHE A 170 -4.64 11.28 -7.02
N PHE A 171 -3.43 11.19 -6.47
CA PHE A 171 -3.02 10.04 -5.67
C PHE A 171 -3.12 10.39 -4.18
N THR A 172 -3.84 9.57 -3.42
CA THR A 172 -3.95 9.73 -1.97
C THR A 172 -3.36 8.52 -1.29
N ILE A 173 -2.55 8.75 -0.26
CA ILE A 173 -1.83 7.68 0.42
C ILE A 173 -1.73 7.90 1.92
N SER A 174 -1.93 6.81 2.66
CA SER A 174 -1.80 6.74 4.12
C SER A 174 -1.18 5.38 4.52
N GLY A 175 -0.98 5.17 5.81
CA GLY A 175 -0.30 3.98 6.35
C GLY A 175 1.23 4.09 6.28
N ALA A 176 1.93 3.03 6.67
CA ALA A 176 3.39 3.00 6.77
C ALA A 176 4.09 2.69 5.44
N MET A 177 3.57 3.18 4.30
CA MET A 177 4.01 2.72 2.98
C MET A 177 5.48 3.07 2.64
N THR A 178 5.98 4.21 3.10
CA THR A 178 7.39 4.58 2.90
C THR A 178 8.34 3.72 3.72
N VAL A 179 7.96 3.40 4.96
CA VAL A 179 8.68 2.46 5.83
C VAL A 179 8.63 1.04 5.27
N ALA A 180 7.49 0.64 4.70
CA ALA A 180 7.29 -0.61 3.98
C ALA A 180 7.99 -0.67 2.59
N GLN A 181 8.89 0.27 2.30
CA GLN A 181 9.73 0.32 1.09
C GLN A 181 8.95 0.53 -0.23
N MET A 182 7.77 1.15 -0.16
CA MET A 182 6.96 1.46 -1.35
C MET A 182 7.32 2.80 -2.00
N SER A 183 8.33 3.51 -1.49
CA SER A 183 8.75 4.83 -1.98
C SER A 183 9.09 4.83 -3.48
N LEU A 184 9.73 3.76 -3.98
CA LEU A 184 10.09 3.66 -5.39
C LEU A 184 8.86 3.47 -6.29
N VAL A 185 7.80 2.81 -5.82
CA VAL A 185 6.53 2.71 -6.56
C VAL A 185 5.92 4.10 -6.74
N ILE A 186 6.00 4.96 -5.72
CA ILE A 186 5.56 6.36 -5.81
C ILE A 186 6.43 7.14 -6.78
N CYS A 187 7.75 6.97 -6.72
CA CYS A 187 8.68 7.62 -7.64
C CYS A 187 8.37 7.22 -9.09
N ASP A 188 8.13 5.93 -9.37
CA ASP A 188 7.74 5.47 -10.70
C ASP A 188 6.41 6.08 -11.15
N MET A 189 5.42 6.19 -10.26
CA MET A 189 4.15 6.87 -10.57
C MET A 189 4.33 8.36 -10.89
N ILE A 190 5.26 9.06 -10.23
CA ILE A 190 5.60 10.46 -10.52
C ILE A 190 6.36 10.56 -11.85
N ASP A 191 7.41 9.77 -12.00
CA ASP A 191 8.36 9.85 -13.12
C ASP A 191 7.72 9.51 -14.45
N LEU A 192 6.72 8.61 -14.42
CA LEU A 192 5.90 8.19 -15.55
C LEU A 192 4.57 8.95 -15.66
N GLU A 193 4.36 10.02 -14.88
CA GLU A 193 3.14 10.85 -14.93
C GLU A 193 1.83 10.07 -14.69
N PHE A 194 1.88 8.97 -13.96
CA PHE A 194 0.69 8.21 -13.56
C PHE A 194 -0.14 8.96 -12.52
N THR A 195 0.47 9.93 -11.83
CA THR A 195 -0.23 10.89 -10.98
C THR A 195 0.19 12.33 -11.30
N HIS A 196 -0.68 13.28 -11.01
CA HIS A 196 -0.42 14.71 -11.15
C HIS A 196 -0.40 15.45 -9.81
N SER A 197 -0.78 14.78 -8.71
CA SER A 197 -0.60 15.27 -7.34
C SER A 197 -0.55 14.12 -6.37
N ILE A 198 0.03 14.38 -5.21
CA ILE A 198 0.03 13.44 -4.08
C ILE A 198 -0.57 14.15 -2.88
N THR A 199 -1.49 13.50 -2.19
CA THR A 199 -1.90 13.89 -0.84
C THR A 199 -1.51 12.77 0.12
N ALA A 200 -0.73 13.09 1.14
CA ALA A 200 -0.17 12.12 2.08
C ALA A 200 -0.27 12.59 3.54
N THR A 201 -0.02 11.69 4.49
CA THR A 201 0.21 12.09 5.89
C THR A 201 1.61 12.68 6.05
N GLY A 202 1.81 13.50 7.09
CA GLY A 202 3.11 14.10 7.36
C GLY A 202 4.16 13.06 7.73
N ALA A 203 3.82 12.12 8.62
CA ALA A 203 4.67 10.99 8.98
C ALA A 203 5.16 10.23 7.73
N LEU A 204 4.27 9.93 6.77
CA LEU A 204 4.66 9.20 5.56
C LEU A 204 5.74 9.95 4.76
N MET A 205 5.61 11.27 4.64
CA MET A 205 6.65 12.10 4.01
C MET A 205 7.94 12.13 4.84
N ALA A 206 7.84 12.30 6.16
CA ALA A 206 8.99 12.33 7.06
C ALA A 206 9.82 11.04 7.01
N HIS A 207 9.19 9.88 7.22
CA HIS A 207 9.84 8.57 7.11
C HIS A 207 10.37 8.30 5.68
N GLY A 208 9.71 8.86 4.66
CA GLY A 208 10.17 8.78 3.27
C GLY A 208 11.47 9.54 3.00
N LEU A 209 11.83 10.54 3.82
CA LEU A 209 13.08 11.28 3.70
C LEU A 209 14.30 10.41 4.03
N VAL A 210 14.15 9.43 4.92
CA VAL A 210 15.24 8.51 5.30
C VAL A 210 15.84 7.83 4.07
N HIS A 211 15.02 7.17 3.26
CA HIS A 211 15.50 6.58 2.01
C HIS A 211 15.96 7.63 0.99
N SER A 212 15.27 8.78 0.93
CA SER A 212 15.63 9.86 0.00
C SER A 212 16.99 10.48 0.30
N ALA A 213 17.49 10.35 1.53
CA ALA A 213 18.80 10.80 1.98
C ALA A 213 19.85 9.66 2.04
N GLY A 214 19.57 8.51 1.39
CA GLY A 214 20.49 7.37 1.33
C GLY A 214 20.58 6.53 2.60
N LEU A 215 19.71 6.78 3.59
CA LEU A 215 19.63 6.02 4.83
C LEU A 215 18.69 4.82 4.70
N LYS A 216 18.64 3.98 5.74
CA LYS A 216 17.96 2.68 5.68
C LYS A 216 17.05 2.44 6.87
N HIS A 217 15.98 1.71 6.60
CA HIS A 217 15.18 0.98 7.57
C HIS A 217 15.68 -0.46 7.68
N TYR A 218 15.42 -1.12 8.80
CA TYR A 218 15.87 -2.48 9.08
C TYR A 218 14.70 -3.39 9.39
N LYS A 219 14.81 -4.68 9.06
CA LYS A 219 13.79 -5.67 9.43
C LYS A 219 13.80 -5.88 10.95
N TYR A 220 12.63 -5.85 11.57
CA TYR A 220 12.45 -6.14 12.99
C TYR A 220 12.67 -7.62 13.29
N ASP A 221 13.35 -7.92 14.40
CA ASP A 221 13.42 -9.25 14.98
C ASP A 221 12.38 -9.36 16.11
N PRO A 222 11.33 -10.20 15.96
CA PRO A 222 10.25 -10.35 16.94
C PRO A 222 10.70 -10.89 18.30
N ARG A 223 11.96 -11.32 18.43
CA ARG A 223 12.55 -11.73 19.72
C ARG A 223 13.00 -10.55 20.57
N LEU A 224 13.10 -9.36 19.99
CA LEU A 224 13.51 -8.15 20.69
C LEU A 224 12.31 -7.53 21.42
N ASN A 225 12.57 -6.84 22.52
CA ASN A 225 11.56 -6.20 23.34
C ASN A 225 11.47 -4.70 23.01
N ASP A 226 10.27 -4.17 22.83
CA ASP A 226 10.05 -2.75 22.48
C ASP A 226 10.69 -1.76 23.49
N ARG A 227 10.78 -2.12 24.78
CA ARG A 227 11.50 -1.31 25.78
C ARG A 227 13.01 -1.29 25.52
N VAL A 228 13.60 -2.43 25.15
CA VAL A 228 15.03 -2.50 24.80
C VAL A 228 15.29 -1.72 23.52
N LEU A 229 14.39 -1.80 22.54
CA LEU A 229 14.46 -0.98 21.33
C LEU A 229 14.46 0.52 21.68
N ALA A 230 13.54 0.96 22.54
CA ALA A 230 13.48 2.34 23.00
C ALA A 230 14.73 2.79 23.78
N GLU A 231 15.27 1.95 24.67
CA GLU A 231 16.53 2.21 25.38
C GLU A 231 17.71 2.41 24.41
N HIS A 232 17.66 1.78 23.23
CA HIS A 232 18.65 1.90 22.16
C HIS A 232 18.25 2.87 21.05
N LYS A 233 17.18 3.65 21.23
CA LYS A 233 16.69 4.64 20.25
C LYS A 233 16.36 4.02 18.88
N LEU A 234 15.74 2.85 18.90
CA LEU A 234 15.26 2.13 17.73
C LEU A 234 13.73 2.17 17.73
N ASN A 235 13.14 2.96 16.83
CA ASN A 235 11.69 3.05 16.72
C ASN A 235 11.15 1.91 15.88
N ARG A 236 10.12 1.22 16.36
CA ARG A 236 9.46 0.14 15.61
C ARG A 236 8.20 0.64 14.92
N VAL A 237 8.10 0.34 13.63
CA VAL A 237 6.88 0.50 12.83
C VAL A 237 6.57 -0.87 12.25
N THR A 238 5.51 -1.51 12.76
CA THR A 238 5.13 -2.89 12.42
C THR A 238 6.30 -3.87 12.56
N ASP A 239 6.82 -4.39 11.45
CA ASP A 239 7.90 -5.34 11.28
C ASP A 239 9.20 -4.68 10.77
N THR A 240 9.29 -3.35 10.93
CA THR A 240 10.41 -2.52 10.50
C THR A 240 10.94 -1.67 11.65
N ILE A 241 12.25 -1.42 11.66
CA ILE A 241 12.99 -0.62 12.63
C ILE A 241 13.58 0.61 11.93
N GLU A 242 13.43 1.76 12.59
CA GLU A 242 13.99 3.04 12.20
C GLU A 242 14.82 3.63 13.35
N PRO A 243 16.15 3.68 13.21
CA PRO A 243 17.01 4.34 14.19
C PRO A 243 16.72 5.84 14.29
N GLU A 244 16.68 6.39 15.52
CA GLU A 244 16.50 7.85 15.73
C GLU A 244 17.63 8.68 15.09
N GLU A 245 18.83 8.12 14.96
CA GLU A 245 19.96 8.76 14.28
C GLU A 245 19.63 9.12 12.81
N ASN A 246 18.70 8.39 12.18
CA ASN A 246 18.20 8.78 10.87
C ASN A 246 17.50 10.14 10.93
N PHE A 247 16.68 10.40 11.95
CA PHE A 247 16.01 11.68 12.12
C PHE A 247 16.98 12.81 12.46
N ASP A 248 18.06 12.54 13.21
CA ASP A 248 19.13 13.52 13.44
C ASP A 248 19.80 13.97 12.12
N HIS A 249 19.87 13.08 11.12
CA HIS A 249 20.37 13.43 9.79
C HIS A 249 19.34 14.20 8.97
N ILE A 250 18.07 13.80 9.03
CA ILE A 250 16.96 14.50 8.36
C ILE A 250 16.78 15.92 8.93
N GLU A 251 16.92 16.12 10.24
CA GLU A 251 16.83 17.42 10.91
C GLU A 251 17.80 18.44 10.30
N LYS A 252 19.02 18.00 9.93
CA LYS A 252 20.01 18.87 9.28
C LYS A 252 19.56 19.35 7.91
N ILE A 253 18.88 18.49 7.14
CA ILE A 253 18.33 18.82 5.83
C ILE A 253 17.16 19.79 5.99
N LEU A 254 16.24 19.49 6.91
CA LEU A 254 15.07 20.32 7.20
C LEU A 254 15.46 21.70 7.74
N ASN A 255 16.44 21.78 8.63
CA ASN A 255 16.94 23.06 9.12
C ASN A 255 17.45 23.96 7.99
N ARG A 256 18.21 23.44 7.03
CA ARG A 256 18.66 24.23 5.88
C ARG A 256 17.49 24.76 5.06
N VAL A 257 16.45 23.94 4.88
CA VAL A 257 15.21 24.37 4.22
C VAL A 257 14.51 25.47 5.02
N PHE A 258 14.36 25.31 6.34
CA PHE A 258 13.70 26.30 7.19
C PHE A 258 14.46 27.62 7.28
N GLU A 259 15.79 27.60 7.20
CA GLU A 259 16.62 28.81 7.11
C GLU A 259 16.36 29.62 5.84
N GLU A 260 15.98 28.96 4.74
CA GLU A 260 15.62 29.62 3.48
C GLU A 260 14.20 30.20 3.48
N ILE A 261 13.34 29.83 4.43
CA ILE A 261 11.96 30.33 4.47
C ILE A 261 11.93 31.74 5.04
N ASN A 262 11.51 32.69 4.18
CA ASN A 262 11.21 34.05 4.57
C ASN A 262 9.92 34.09 5.41
N PRO A 263 9.97 34.49 6.70
CA PRO A 263 8.79 34.50 7.57
C PRO A 263 7.77 35.59 7.19
N ALA A 264 8.14 36.54 6.33
CA ALA A 264 7.23 37.54 5.79
C ALA A 264 6.38 37.01 4.62
N GLU A 265 6.77 35.87 4.05
CA GLU A 265 6.04 35.22 2.95
C GLU A 265 5.13 34.11 3.49
N VAL A 266 4.04 33.86 2.78
CA VAL A 266 3.11 32.79 3.13
C VAL A 266 3.75 31.44 2.76
N SER A 267 4.02 30.61 3.76
CA SER A 267 4.44 29.22 3.58
C SER A 267 3.25 28.27 3.66
N SER A 268 3.42 27.03 3.19
CA SER A 268 2.43 25.96 3.29
C SER A 268 3.13 24.60 3.34
N PRO A 269 2.45 23.54 3.81
CA PRO A 269 3.03 22.18 3.80
C PRO A 269 3.54 21.75 2.42
N ARG A 270 2.81 22.06 1.34
CA ARG A 270 3.25 21.78 -0.03
C ARG A 270 4.53 22.54 -0.39
N LEU A 271 4.64 23.82 -0.03
CA LEU A 271 5.83 24.62 -0.31
C LEU A 271 7.04 24.11 0.46
N ILE A 272 6.87 23.73 1.73
CA ILE A 272 7.93 23.09 2.52
C ILE A 272 8.39 21.81 1.82
N ASN A 273 7.47 20.92 1.43
CA ASN A 273 7.81 19.70 0.71
C ASN A 273 8.52 19.96 -0.63
N GLU A 274 8.11 20.99 -1.37
CA GLU A 274 8.75 21.41 -2.62
C GLU A 274 10.20 21.87 -2.38
N MET A 275 10.44 22.67 -1.34
CA MET A 275 11.79 23.11 -0.96
C MET A 275 12.67 21.95 -0.48
N VAL A 276 12.10 21.00 0.27
CA VAL A 276 12.81 19.76 0.64
C VAL A 276 13.16 18.96 -0.61
N GLY A 277 12.26 18.83 -1.58
CA GLY A 277 12.52 18.17 -2.85
C GLY A 277 13.66 18.82 -3.64
N LYS A 278 13.69 20.16 -3.71
CA LYS A 278 14.80 20.93 -4.30
C LYS A 278 16.12 20.63 -3.59
N ARG A 279 16.14 20.67 -2.27
CA ARG A 279 17.31 20.40 -1.44
C ARG A 279 17.83 18.97 -1.63
N LEU A 280 16.94 17.99 -1.69
CA LEU A 280 17.30 16.59 -1.97
C LEU A 280 17.92 16.41 -3.37
N ARG A 281 17.40 17.10 -4.39
CA ARG A 281 17.99 17.10 -5.73
C ARG A 281 19.43 17.62 -5.72
N GLU A 282 19.70 18.65 -4.93
CA GLU A 282 21.02 19.29 -4.85
C GLU A 282 22.04 18.46 -4.06
N GLU A 283 21.63 17.88 -2.93
CA GLU A 283 22.54 17.19 -2.00
C GLU A 283 22.63 15.66 -2.21
N TYR A 284 21.59 15.04 -2.76
CA TYR A 284 21.50 13.59 -2.99
C TYR A 284 21.18 13.27 -4.46
N PRO A 285 22.02 13.71 -5.42
CA PRO A 285 21.72 13.61 -6.84
C PRO A 285 21.67 12.17 -7.38
N HIS A 286 22.17 11.19 -6.63
CA HIS A 286 22.16 9.78 -7.01
C HIS A 286 21.04 8.96 -6.34
N ASP A 287 20.37 9.50 -5.32
CA ASP A 287 19.30 8.80 -4.60
C ASP A 287 17.92 9.20 -5.12
N ARG A 288 17.08 8.21 -5.44
CA ARG A 288 15.68 8.46 -5.79
C ARG A 288 14.87 8.66 -4.52
N GLY A 289 13.98 9.66 -4.54
CA GLY A 289 13.16 10.01 -3.39
C GLY A 289 11.88 10.72 -3.82
N ILE A 290 10.80 10.53 -3.06
CA ILE A 290 9.45 11.00 -3.43
C ILE A 290 9.44 12.50 -3.67
N LEU A 291 9.93 13.30 -2.70
CA LEU A 291 9.92 14.75 -2.81
C LEU A 291 10.89 15.27 -3.88
N ARG A 292 12.00 14.56 -4.13
CA ARG A 292 12.92 14.87 -5.24
C ARG A 292 12.23 14.67 -6.58
N SER A 293 11.68 13.48 -6.84
CA SER A 293 10.94 13.19 -8.09
C SER A 293 9.78 14.17 -8.26
N ALA A 294 9.05 14.45 -7.17
CA ALA A 294 7.95 15.41 -7.18
C ALA A 294 8.41 16.82 -7.57
N PHE A 295 9.53 17.31 -7.02
CA PHE A 295 10.13 18.59 -7.40
C PHE A 295 10.56 18.61 -8.88
N GLU A 296 11.30 17.58 -9.32
CA GLU A 296 11.80 17.50 -10.71
C GLU A 296 10.66 17.41 -11.74
N LYS A 297 9.55 16.74 -11.40
CA LYS A 297 8.37 16.57 -12.25
C LYS A 297 7.27 17.59 -12.01
N ARG A 298 7.47 18.54 -11.09
CA ARG A 298 6.48 19.57 -10.69
C ARG A 298 5.14 18.96 -10.24
N VAL A 299 5.20 17.85 -9.51
CA VAL A 299 4.05 17.20 -8.89
C VAL A 299 3.90 17.72 -7.46
N PRO A 300 2.82 18.46 -7.13
CA PRO A 300 2.61 18.97 -5.77
C PRO A 300 2.33 17.83 -4.79
N VAL A 301 2.92 17.92 -3.60
CA VAL A 301 2.71 16.99 -2.49
C VAL A 301 2.05 17.70 -1.33
N PHE A 302 0.75 17.47 -1.16
CA PHE A 302 -0.07 18.04 -0.10
C PHE A 302 0.00 17.20 1.17
N VAL A 303 0.14 17.87 2.32
CA VAL A 303 0.12 17.25 3.64
C VAL A 303 -0.88 18.03 4.53
N PRO A 304 -2.18 17.66 4.51
CA PRO A 304 -3.23 18.39 5.22
C PRO A 304 -3.09 18.37 6.75
N ALA A 305 -2.32 17.44 7.31
CA ALA A 305 -2.01 17.34 8.73
C ALA A 305 -0.49 17.26 8.92
N LEU A 306 0.23 18.33 8.54
CA LEU A 306 1.70 18.37 8.70
C LEU A 306 2.11 18.33 10.16
N ILE A 307 1.31 18.93 11.04
CA ILE A 307 1.55 18.99 12.49
C ILE A 307 1.78 17.61 13.12
N ASP A 308 1.22 16.56 12.53
CA ASP A 308 1.39 15.17 12.92
C ASP A 308 2.56 14.54 12.13
N SER A 309 3.77 15.06 12.34
CA SER A 309 5.00 14.53 11.73
C SER A 309 6.28 15.04 12.37
N GLU A 310 7.36 14.30 12.13
CA GLU A 310 8.72 14.66 12.50
C GLU A 310 9.18 15.93 11.77
N ILE A 311 8.70 16.17 10.54
CA ILE A 311 8.94 17.44 9.83
C ILE A 311 8.42 18.63 10.65
N SER A 312 7.22 18.49 11.25
CA SER A 312 6.66 19.53 12.08
C SER A 312 7.32 19.61 13.47
N ASN A 313 7.79 18.50 14.03
CA ASN A 313 8.56 18.53 15.28
C ASN A 313 9.82 19.38 15.10
N ASP A 314 10.55 19.19 14.00
CA ASP A 314 11.73 20.00 13.67
C ASP A 314 11.37 21.45 13.37
N LEU A 315 10.24 21.72 12.70
CA LEU A 315 9.76 23.08 12.47
C LEU A 315 9.45 23.81 13.79
N ILE A 316 8.86 23.13 14.78
CA ILE A 316 8.59 23.68 16.11
C ILE A 316 9.90 24.04 16.81
N VAL A 317 10.86 23.11 16.84
CA VAL A 317 12.19 23.36 17.44
C VAL A 317 12.89 24.52 16.73
N HIS A 318 12.83 24.57 15.41
CA HIS A 318 13.40 25.66 14.61
C HIS A 318 12.74 27.01 14.96
N ASN A 319 11.41 27.05 15.07
CA ASN A 319 10.68 28.25 15.46
C ASN A 319 11.02 28.71 16.89
N GLU A 320 11.17 27.80 17.85
CA GLU A 320 11.62 28.13 19.20
C GLU A 320 13.03 28.73 19.20
N ARG A 321 13.94 28.20 18.37
CA ARG A 321 15.29 28.78 18.18
C ARG A 321 15.21 30.19 17.59
N ARG A 322 14.30 30.45 16.64
CA ARG A 322 14.08 31.78 16.04
C ARG A 322 13.54 32.78 17.07
N LEU A 323 12.53 32.40 17.85
CA LEU A 323 11.93 33.25 18.87
C LEU A 323 12.96 33.68 19.92
N ARG A 324 13.84 32.76 20.37
CA ARG A 324 14.95 33.09 21.29
C ARG A 324 15.95 34.10 20.71
N LYS A 325 16.02 34.22 19.38
CA LYS A 325 16.87 35.19 18.66
C LYS A 325 16.11 36.47 18.25
N GLY A 326 14.83 36.61 18.63
CA GLY A 326 13.99 37.73 18.20
C GLY A 326 13.58 37.67 16.72
N ILE A 327 13.70 36.51 16.07
CA ILE A 327 13.32 36.30 14.67
C ILE A 327 11.87 35.80 14.63
N PRO A 328 10.99 36.34 13.76
CA PRO A 328 9.62 35.85 13.62
C PRO A 328 9.57 34.36 13.24
N ARG A 329 8.56 33.66 13.77
CA ARG A 329 8.27 32.26 13.44
C ARG A 329 7.84 32.08 11.99
N ILE A 330 8.11 30.91 11.43
CA ILE A 330 7.50 30.42 10.20
C ILE A 330 6.08 29.95 10.53
N VAL A 331 5.10 30.42 9.76
CA VAL A 331 3.69 30.00 9.85
C VAL A 331 3.28 29.36 8.54
N THR A 332 2.60 28.23 8.62
CA THR A 332 2.07 27.51 7.45
C THR A 332 0.59 27.78 7.28
N ASP A 333 0.20 28.23 6.09
CA ASP A 333 -1.19 28.43 5.68
C ASP A 333 -1.67 27.22 4.85
N TYR A 334 -2.66 26.50 5.39
CA TYR A 334 -3.25 25.32 4.75
C TYR A 334 -4.34 25.69 3.73
N GLU A 335 -4.88 26.91 3.80
CA GLU A 335 -5.90 27.39 2.85
C GLU A 335 -5.29 27.57 1.46
N VAL A 336 -4.04 28.06 1.38
CA VAL A 336 -3.30 28.18 0.11
C VAL A 336 -3.19 26.85 -0.61
N ASP A 337 -2.88 25.77 0.12
CA ASP A 337 -2.77 24.42 -0.45
C ASP A 337 -4.13 23.87 -0.88
N THR A 338 -5.18 24.14 -0.10
CA THR A 338 -6.56 23.76 -0.45
C THR A 338 -7.02 24.45 -1.72
N LYS A 339 -6.81 25.77 -1.85
CA LYS A 339 -7.14 26.53 -3.05
C LYS A 339 -6.34 26.07 -4.27
N TYR A 340 -5.05 25.78 -4.11
CA TYR A 340 -4.21 25.27 -5.19
C TYR A 340 -4.72 23.92 -5.70
N ARG A 341 -5.02 22.98 -4.79
CA ARG A 341 -5.56 21.66 -5.15
C ARG A 341 -6.94 21.76 -5.81
N MET A 342 -7.82 22.61 -5.27
CA MET A 342 -9.13 22.87 -5.84
C MET A 342 -9.01 23.44 -7.27
N GLN A 343 -8.11 24.41 -7.47
CA GLN A 343 -7.83 24.99 -8.79
C GLN A 343 -7.39 23.92 -9.81
N MET A 344 -6.50 23.01 -9.41
CA MET A 344 -6.09 21.89 -10.27
C MET A 344 -7.28 21.03 -10.75
N LYS A 345 -8.32 20.86 -9.91
CA LYS A 345 -9.54 20.12 -10.27
C LYS A 345 -10.47 20.93 -11.16
N LEU A 346 -10.60 22.23 -10.89
CA LEU A 346 -11.42 23.13 -11.68
C LEU A 346 -10.94 23.21 -13.14
N GLU A 347 -9.62 23.26 -13.33
CA GLU A 347 -8.96 23.31 -14.64
C GLU A 347 -9.02 21.98 -15.42
N ALA A 348 -9.21 20.85 -14.74
CA ALA A 348 -9.20 19.54 -15.37
C ALA A 348 -10.52 19.23 -16.08
N GLU A 349 -10.48 18.68 -17.30
CA GLU A 349 -11.68 18.21 -18.00
C GLU A 349 -12.35 17.07 -17.22
N LYS A 350 -11.54 16.07 -16.84
CA LYS A 350 -11.94 14.93 -16.00
C LYS A 350 -10.99 14.80 -14.83
N ILE A 351 -11.48 14.27 -13.70
CA ILE A 351 -10.62 13.96 -12.56
C ILE A 351 -10.78 12.49 -12.14
N GLY A 352 -9.67 11.87 -11.75
CA GLY A 352 -9.60 10.50 -11.26
C GLY A 352 -8.79 10.42 -9.97
N ILE A 353 -9.14 9.47 -9.10
CA ILE A 353 -8.48 9.27 -7.81
C ILE A 353 -7.95 7.85 -7.67
N PHE A 354 -6.70 7.71 -7.23
CA PHE A 354 -6.16 6.44 -6.76
C PHE A 354 -5.85 6.54 -5.28
N THR A 355 -6.38 5.61 -4.49
CA THR A 355 -6.35 5.69 -3.02
C THR A 355 -5.64 4.46 -2.45
N VAL A 356 -4.62 4.69 -1.64
CA VAL A 356 -4.00 3.69 -0.77
C VAL A 356 -4.31 4.03 0.69
N GLY A 357 -5.10 3.17 1.33
CA GLY A 357 -5.67 3.39 2.66
C GLY A 357 -6.86 4.36 2.65
N GLY A 358 -6.87 5.34 3.55
CA GLY A 358 -7.93 6.34 3.64
C GLY A 358 -7.56 7.54 4.51
N GLY A 359 -8.39 7.83 5.52
CA GLY A 359 -8.12 8.89 6.49
C GLY A 359 -8.09 10.31 5.89
N VAL A 360 -7.28 11.18 6.50
CA VAL A 360 -7.16 12.59 6.13
C VAL A 360 -6.74 12.77 4.67
N PRO A 361 -5.74 12.05 4.12
CA PRO A 361 -5.33 12.25 2.73
C PRO A 361 -6.46 12.05 1.71
N ARG A 362 -7.21 10.94 1.85
CA ARG A 362 -8.34 10.63 0.97
C ARG A 362 -9.44 11.68 1.09
N ASN A 363 -9.88 11.97 2.31
CA ASN A 363 -10.99 12.90 2.50
C ASN A 363 -10.60 14.32 2.10
N ASN A 364 -9.37 14.77 2.37
CA ASN A 364 -8.90 16.10 1.98
C ASN A 364 -9.00 16.31 0.47
N ASP A 365 -8.59 15.33 -0.34
CA ASP A 365 -8.77 15.41 -1.79
C ASP A 365 -10.25 15.38 -2.20
N GLN A 366 -11.06 14.54 -1.57
CA GLN A 366 -12.48 14.46 -1.92
C GLN A 366 -13.30 15.66 -1.45
N ASN A 367 -12.84 16.39 -0.44
CA ASN A 367 -13.59 17.48 0.18
C ASN A 367 -13.69 18.74 -0.71
N ASP A 368 -12.90 18.81 -1.78
CA ASP A 368 -12.96 19.93 -2.72
C ASP A 368 -14.32 20.04 -3.41
N ALA A 369 -15.00 18.91 -3.69
CA ALA A 369 -16.33 18.93 -4.31
C ALA A 369 -17.40 19.56 -3.38
N PRO A 370 -17.56 19.13 -2.11
CA PRO A 370 -18.38 19.84 -1.13
C PRO A 370 -17.98 21.30 -0.93
N LEU A 371 -16.68 21.61 -0.93
CA LEU A 371 -16.20 22.99 -0.78
C LEU A 371 -16.67 23.89 -1.94
N ILE A 372 -16.54 23.42 -3.18
CA ILE A 372 -17.02 24.15 -4.36
C ILE A 372 -18.53 24.43 -4.26
N GLU A 373 -19.32 23.44 -3.83
CA GLU A 373 -20.76 23.60 -3.62
C GLU A 373 -21.08 24.68 -2.56
N ILE A 374 -20.41 24.61 -1.41
CA ILE A 374 -20.56 25.59 -0.32
C ILE A 374 -20.15 26.99 -0.79
N MET A 375 -19.08 27.11 -1.59
CA MET A 375 -18.63 28.39 -2.13
C MET A 375 -19.65 28.97 -3.11
N ASN A 376 -20.20 28.15 -4.01
CA ASN A 376 -21.28 28.58 -4.91
C ASN A 376 -22.50 29.07 -4.14
N GLU A 377 -22.96 28.31 -3.14
CA GLU A 377 -24.13 28.65 -2.34
C GLU A 377 -23.93 29.91 -1.49
N ARG A 378 -22.84 29.97 -0.72
CA ARG A 378 -22.63 31.02 0.29
C ARG A 378 -22.07 32.32 -0.28
N LEU A 379 -21.37 32.25 -1.41
CA LEU A 379 -20.74 33.41 -2.05
C LEU A 379 -21.40 33.80 -3.37
N GLY A 380 -22.42 33.05 -3.83
CA GLY A 380 -23.09 33.31 -5.11
C GLY A 380 -22.17 33.11 -6.33
N LEU A 381 -21.24 32.15 -6.24
CA LEU A 381 -20.34 31.81 -7.35
C LEU A 381 -20.98 30.78 -8.29
N GLU A 382 -20.47 30.71 -9.51
CA GLU A 382 -20.90 29.76 -10.54
C GLU A 382 -19.75 28.83 -10.96
N MET A 383 -19.07 28.24 -9.97
CA MET A 383 -17.98 27.31 -10.22
C MET A 383 -18.52 25.96 -10.72
N PRO A 384 -17.85 25.30 -11.68
CA PRO A 384 -18.31 24.03 -12.22
C PRO A 384 -18.27 22.91 -11.16
N VAL A 385 -19.27 22.03 -11.20
CA VAL A 385 -19.28 20.81 -10.38
C VAL A 385 -18.14 19.89 -10.85
N LYS A 386 -17.33 19.42 -9.90
CA LYS A 386 -16.24 18.48 -10.16
C LYS A 386 -16.44 17.21 -9.33
N GLN A 387 -16.60 16.09 -10.01
CA GLN A 387 -16.73 14.77 -9.42
C GLN A 387 -15.67 13.83 -10.01
N PHE A 388 -15.18 12.88 -9.24
CA PHE A 388 -14.30 11.85 -9.78
C PHE A 388 -15.08 10.92 -10.71
N ILE A 389 -14.54 10.69 -11.91
CA ILE A 389 -15.09 9.78 -12.91
C ILE A 389 -14.29 8.46 -13.00
N TYR A 390 -13.14 8.41 -12.34
CA TYR A 390 -12.34 7.21 -12.15
C TYR A 390 -11.95 7.10 -10.68
N GLY A 391 -12.03 5.90 -10.12
CA GLY A 391 -11.53 5.64 -8.78
C GLY A 391 -10.98 4.24 -8.61
N GLY A 392 -9.74 4.13 -8.14
CA GLY A 392 -9.18 2.89 -7.63
C GLY A 392 -8.90 3.03 -6.13
N ARG A 393 -9.20 2.02 -5.33
CA ARG A 393 -8.90 2.02 -3.88
C ARG A 393 -8.36 0.67 -3.43
N ILE A 394 -7.29 0.72 -2.65
CA ILE A 394 -6.78 -0.42 -1.89
C ILE A 394 -6.80 -0.04 -0.41
N ALA A 395 -7.66 -0.69 0.38
CA ALA A 395 -7.76 -0.41 1.81
C ALA A 395 -8.28 -1.65 2.57
N PRO A 396 -7.57 -2.11 3.61
CA PRO A 396 -7.99 -3.29 4.38
C PRO A 396 -9.19 -2.98 5.30
N ASP A 397 -9.38 -1.71 5.67
CA ASP A 397 -10.38 -1.25 6.64
C ASP A 397 -11.79 -1.77 6.36
N ALA A 398 -12.45 -2.28 7.40
CA ALA A 398 -13.82 -2.74 7.32
C ALA A 398 -14.81 -1.58 7.33
N LEU A 399 -15.86 -1.69 6.51
CA LEU A 399 -16.90 -0.66 6.41
C LEU A 399 -17.61 -0.39 7.74
N HIS A 400 -17.84 -1.42 8.57
CA HIS A 400 -18.63 -1.32 9.80
C HIS A 400 -17.95 -0.50 10.92
N PHE A 401 -16.66 -0.17 10.80
CA PHE A 401 -15.99 0.75 11.72
C PHE A 401 -16.41 2.21 11.51
N GLY A 402 -17.07 2.53 10.39
CA GLY A 402 -17.56 3.89 10.10
C GLY A 402 -16.47 4.93 9.80
N GLY A 403 -15.20 4.50 9.69
CA GLY A 403 -14.09 5.38 9.37
C GLY A 403 -13.94 5.67 7.86
N LEU A 404 -13.31 6.80 7.53
CA LEU A 404 -12.94 7.17 6.15
C LEU A 404 -12.02 6.16 5.48
N GLY A 405 -11.29 5.37 6.29
CA GLY A 405 -10.52 4.21 5.87
C GLY A 405 -11.36 3.17 5.15
N GLY A 406 -12.59 2.90 5.63
CA GLY A 406 -13.51 1.85 5.17
C GLY A 406 -14.61 2.30 4.17
N CYS A 407 -15.00 3.58 4.23
CA CYS A 407 -16.05 4.22 3.41
C CYS A 407 -15.96 3.91 1.90
N SER A 408 -17.04 3.52 1.24
CA SER A 408 -17.02 3.14 -0.19
C SER A 408 -17.05 4.36 -1.13
N TYR A 409 -16.66 4.17 -2.40
CA TYR A 409 -16.89 5.20 -3.42
C TYR A 409 -18.38 5.45 -3.66
N GLN A 410 -19.21 4.43 -3.48
CA GLN A 410 -20.67 4.57 -3.55
C GLN A 410 -21.19 5.56 -2.49
N GLU A 411 -20.71 5.48 -1.25
CA GLU A 411 -21.05 6.46 -0.21
C GLU A 411 -20.56 7.86 -0.60
N GLY A 412 -19.37 7.97 -1.21
CA GLY A 412 -18.86 9.24 -1.74
C GLY A 412 -19.78 9.93 -2.75
N GLY A 413 -20.63 9.18 -3.46
CA GLY A 413 -21.63 9.75 -4.37
C GLY A 413 -22.73 10.55 -3.66
N SER A 414 -23.11 10.20 -2.43
CA SER A 414 -24.10 10.98 -1.66
C SER A 414 -23.60 12.39 -1.31
N TRP A 415 -22.28 12.54 -1.22
CA TRP A 415 -21.57 13.80 -1.02
C TRP A 415 -21.18 14.48 -2.32
N ARG A 416 -21.67 13.98 -3.46
CA ARG A 416 -21.34 14.47 -4.81
C ARG A 416 -19.83 14.43 -5.11
N LYS A 417 -19.05 13.61 -4.40
CA LYS A 417 -17.61 13.42 -4.63
C LYS A 417 -17.34 12.55 -5.86
N MET A 418 -18.25 11.61 -6.14
CA MET A 418 -18.12 10.58 -7.18
C MET A 418 -19.27 10.70 -8.17
N ASP A 419 -18.99 10.66 -9.48
CA ASP A 419 -20.02 10.53 -10.51
C ASP A 419 -20.46 9.06 -10.61
N LEU A 420 -21.52 8.69 -9.90
CA LEU A 420 -22.03 7.31 -9.88
C LEU A 420 -22.75 6.90 -11.18
N VAL A 421 -22.98 7.83 -12.11
CA VAL A 421 -23.70 7.56 -13.37
C VAL A 421 -22.71 7.19 -14.47
N ASN A 422 -21.63 7.97 -14.62
CA ASN A 422 -20.66 7.79 -15.70
C ASN A 422 -19.29 7.30 -15.23
N GLY A 423 -19.06 7.25 -13.91
CA GLY A 423 -17.77 6.92 -13.34
C GLY A 423 -17.47 5.42 -13.29
N ILE A 424 -16.18 5.07 -13.34
CA ILE A 424 -15.67 3.71 -13.21
C ILE A 424 -14.87 3.61 -11.92
N PHE A 425 -15.39 2.84 -10.96
CA PHE A 425 -14.80 2.72 -9.62
C PHE A 425 -14.49 1.26 -9.29
N SER A 426 -13.39 1.05 -8.59
CA SER A 426 -12.96 -0.26 -8.11
C SER A 426 -12.33 -0.13 -6.72
N GLU A 427 -12.68 -1.07 -5.84
CA GLU A 427 -12.24 -1.09 -4.45
C GLU A 427 -11.81 -2.51 -4.07
N VAL A 428 -10.61 -2.64 -3.52
CA VAL A 428 -10.03 -3.91 -3.09
C VAL A 428 -9.69 -3.85 -1.62
N ARG A 429 -10.18 -4.82 -0.85
CA ARG A 429 -9.84 -4.99 0.56
C ARG A 429 -8.60 -5.86 0.69
N SER A 430 -7.44 -5.23 0.67
CA SER A 430 -6.15 -5.90 0.77
C SER A 430 -5.08 -4.95 1.32
N ASP A 431 -3.95 -5.52 1.73
CA ASP A 431 -2.73 -4.78 1.98
C ASP A 431 -2.18 -4.21 0.66
N ALA A 432 -1.90 -2.91 0.65
CA ALA A 432 -1.39 -2.22 -0.53
C ALA A 432 -0.01 -2.71 -0.95
N THR A 433 0.83 -3.20 -0.03
CA THR A 433 2.16 -3.75 -0.35
C THR A 433 2.09 -4.95 -1.29
N ILE A 434 0.94 -5.63 -1.36
CA ILE A 434 0.70 -6.78 -2.27
C ILE A 434 0.13 -6.30 -3.60
N VAL A 435 -0.99 -5.55 -3.56
CA VAL A 435 -1.80 -5.27 -4.75
C VAL A 435 -1.26 -4.08 -5.55
N TRP A 436 -0.74 -3.05 -4.88
CA TRP A 436 -0.39 -1.80 -5.54
C TRP A 436 0.75 -1.92 -6.56
N PRO A 437 1.85 -2.67 -6.30
CA PRO A 437 2.90 -2.87 -7.31
C PRO A 437 2.38 -3.53 -8.58
N ILE A 438 1.38 -4.41 -8.47
CA ILE A 438 0.77 -5.09 -9.62
C ILE A 438 0.05 -4.07 -10.50
N CYS A 439 -0.74 -3.16 -9.92
CA CYS A 439 -1.43 -2.09 -10.66
C CYS A 439 -0.43 -1.19 -11.41
N VAL A 440 0.64 -0.76 -10.74
CA VAL A 440 1.65 0.11 -11.35
C VAL A 440 2.41 -0.63 -12.44
N LYS A 441 2.94 -1.82 -12.15
CA LYS A 441 3.73 -2.60 -13.11
C LYS A 441 2.95 -3.00 -14.35
N PHE A 442 1.69 -3.44 -14.21
CA PHE A 442 0.84 -3.76 -15.35
C PHE A 442 0.61 -2.54 -16.24
N THR A 443 0.38 -1.37 -15.64
CA THR A 443 0.17 -0.12 -16.38
C THR A 443 1.45 0.38 -17.06
N MET A 444 2.62 0.14 -16.47
CA MET A 444 3.92 0.41 -17.10
C MET A 444 4.10 -0.38 -18.40
N GLU A 445 3.89 -1.70 -18.34
CA GLU A 445 4.08 -2.57 -19.51
C GLU A 445 3.09 -2.26 -20.64
N GLU A 446 1.83 -1.96 -20.31
CA GLU A 446 0.83 -1.54 -21.30
C GLU A 446 1.22 -0.25 -22.04
N ARG A 447 1.96 0.66 -21.40
CA ARG A 447 2.44 1.89 -22.02
C ARG A 447 3.61 1.64 -22.96
N GLU A 448 4.48 0.69 -22.66
CA GLU A 448 5.60 0.33 -23.54
C GLU A 448 5.13 -0.32 -24.84
N THR A 449 3.96 -0.97 -24.80
CA THR A 449 3.34 -1.63 -25.97
C THR A 449 2.45 -0.73 -26.84
N ALA A 450 2.15 0.50 -26.40
CA ALA A 450 1.20 1.43 -27.02
C ALA A 450 1.90 2.67 -27.57
#